data_AF-A0A8C4MHA2-F1
#
_entry.id   AF-A0A8C4MHA2-F1
#
_cell.length_a   1.000
_cell.length_b   1.000
_cell.length_c   1.000
_cell.angle_alpha   90.00
_cell.angle_beta   90.00
_cell.angle_gamma   90.00
#
_symmetry.space_group_name_H-M   'P 1'
#
loop_
_entity.id
_entity.type
_entity.pdbx_description
1 polymer ?
#
loop_
_entity_poly.entity_id
_entity_poly.type
_entity_poly.pdbx_seq_one_letter_code
_entity_poly.pdbx_strand_id
1 'polypeptide(L)'
;MVVATAAERNKDPILRVLQQYVDPAQRGLRVLEVASGSGQHVAHFARSFPHAEWQPSDVDQRCLNRGSSEQQDTCSSPRHCSSPTGNPEWGLRDTALLEDLGRASGLLLERMVDMPANNKCLIFQKE
;
A
#
# COMPACT_ATOMS: atom_id res chain seq x y z
N MET A 1 -4.65 -10.67 15.85
CA MET A 1 -4.26 -10.04 14.58
C MET A 1 -4.95 -8.70 14.50
N VAL A 2 -4.21 -7.60 14.62
CA VAL A 2 -4.77 -6.25 14.46
C VAL A 2 -5.03 -6.05 12.97
N VAL A 3 -6.27 -5.71 12.62
CA VAL A 3 -6.69 -5.46 11.24
C VAL A 3 -6.81 -3.96 11.07
N ALA A 4 -6.01 -3.39 10.18
CA ALA A 4 -6.12 -1.96 9.87
C ALA A 4 -7.40 -1.75 9.05
N THR A 5 -8.34 -0.95 9.56
CA THR A 5 -9.65 -0.75 8.93
C THR A 5 -9.54 -0.14 7.53
N ALA A 6 -8.58 0.76 7.31
CA ALA A 6 -8.29 1.32 5.99
C ALA A 6 -7.73 0.26 5.04
N ALA A 7 -6.80 -0.57 5.49
CA ALA A 7 -6.24 -1.66 4.69
C ALA A 7 -7.34 -2.66 4.30
N GLU A 8 -8.21 -3.01 5.23
CA GLU A 8 -9.32 -3.94 4.98
C GLU A 8 -10.33 -3.42 3.96
N ARG A 9 -10.63 -2.11 3.97
CA ARG A 9 -11.54 -1.49 3.00
C ARG A 9 -10.95 -1.39 1.59
N ASN A 10 -9.64 -1.22 1.48
CA ASN A 10 -8.96 -0.95 0.22
C ASN A 10 -8.38 -2.20 -0.46
N LYS A 11 -8.23 -3.34 0.25
CA LYS A 11 -7.59 -4.54 -0.30
C LYS A 11 -8.28 -5.06 -1.58
N ASP A 12 -9.62 -5.19 -1.59
CA ASP A 12 -10.33 -5.75 -2.75
C ASP A 12 -10.39 -4.76 -3.93
N PRO A 13 -10.68 -3.45 -3.72
CA PRO A 13 -10.55 -2.45 -4.77
C PRO A 13 -9.17 -2.40 -5.42
N ILE A 14 -8.09 -2.44 -4.63
CA ILE A 14 -6.72 -2.43 -5.14
C ILE A 14 -6.42 -3.72 -5.91
N LEU A 15 -6.82 -4.89 -5.37
CA LEU A 15 -6.65 -6.17 -6.06
C LEU A 15 -7.30 -6.15 -7.45
N ARG A 16 -8.50 -5.59 -7.58
CA ARG A 16 -9.18 -5.47 -8.87
C ARG A 16 -8.42 -4.60 -9.86
N VAL A 17 -7.77 -3.53 -9.40
CA VAL A 17 -6.92 -2.70 -10.27
C VAL A 17 -5.69 -3.50 -10.71
N LEU A 18 -5.02 -4.21 -9.79
CA LEU A 18 -3.84 -5.03 -10.13
C LEU A 18 -4.15 -6.09 -11.18
N GLN A 19 -5.30 -6.75 -11.08
CA GLN A 19 -5.75 -7.77 -12.05
C GLN A 19 -6.01 -7.23 -13.46
N GLN A 20 -6.09 -5.90 -13.64
CA GLN A 20 -6.20 -5.29 -14.97
C GLN A 20 -4.85 -5.17 -15.68
N TYR A 21 -3.75 -5.17 -14.93
CA TYR A 21 -2.40 -4.95 -15.44
C TYR A 21 -1.54 -6.20 -15.48
N VAL A 22 -1.84 -7.15 -14.60
CA VAL A 22 -1.03 -8.35 -14.41
C VAL A 22 -1.93 -9.57 -14.54
N ASP A 23 -1.54 -10.49 -15.41
CA ASP A 23 -2.17 -11.81 -15.47
C ASP A 23 -1.81 -12.59 -14.19
N PRO A 24 -2.80 -13.04 -13.39
CA PRO A 24 -2.56 -13.90 -12.23
C PRO A 24 -1.74 -15.17 -12.52
N ALA A 25 -1.78 -15.66 -13.75
CA ALA A 25 -1.03 -16.83 -14.19
C ALA A 25 0.42 -16.50 -14.59
N GLN A 26 0.78 -15.21 -14.71
CA GLN A 26 2.12 -14.77 -15.09
C GLN A 26 3.16 -15.26 -14.07
N ARG A 27 4.21 -15.92 -14.58
CA ARG A 27 5.33 -16.40 -13.77
C ARG A 27 6.47 -15.40 -13.78
N GLY A 28 7.25 -15.40 -12.69
CA GLY A 28 8.46 -14.58 -12.57
C GLY A 28 8.18 -13.09 -12.36
N LEU A 29 6.94 -12.73 -12.04
CA LEU A 29 6.60 -11.37 -11.61
C LEU A 29 7.22 -11.12 -10.23
N ARG A 30 7.94 -10.02 -10.08
CA ARG A 30 8.46 -9.54 -8.80
C ARG A 30 7.76 -8.24 -8.43
N VAL A 31 7.20 -8.19 -7.23
CA VAL A 31 6.41 -7.06 -6.75
C VAL A 31 6.98 -6.56 -5.42
N LEU A 32 7.34 -5.28 -5.37
CA LEU A 32 7.74 -4.60 -4.14
C LEU A 32 6.55 -3.80 -3.62
N GLU A 33 6.15 -4.07 -2.37
CA GLU A 33 5.22 -3.19 -1.65
C GLU A 33 6.04 -2.25 -0.77
N VAL A 34 5.83 -0.95 -0.92
CA VAL A 34 6.51 0.09 -0.13
C VAL A 34 5.56 0.58 0.96
N ALA A 35 6.09 0.77 2.17
CA ALA A 35 5.31 1.09 3.37
C ALA A 35 4.23 0.04 3.66
N SER A 36 4.63 -1.23 3.63
CA SER A 36 3.78 -2.41 3.82
C SER A 36 3.05 -2.46 5.17
N GLY A 37 3.54 -1.76 6.18
CA GLY A 37 3.03 -1.85 7.55
C GLY A 37 2.97 -3.30 8.02
N SER A 38 1.78 -3.74 8.45
CA SER A 38 1.55 -5.12 8.90
C SER A 38 1.56 -6.18 7.79
N GLY A 39 1.69 -5.79 6.53
CA GLY A 39 1.69 -6.71 5.37
C GLY A 39 0.32 -7.28 5.01
N GLN A 40 -0.78 -6.68 5.49
CA GLN A 40 -2.15 -7.16 5.25
C GLN A 40 -2.51 -7.22 3.75
N HIS A 41 -2.02 -6.26 2.97
CA HIS A 41 -2.23 -6.17 1.52
C HIS A 41 -1.42 -7.22 0.77
N VAL A 42 -0.11 -7.31 0.99
CA VAL A 42 0.73 -8.40 0.46
C VAL A 42 0.15 -9.78 0.78
N ALA A 43 -0.28 -10.03 2.01
CA ALA A 43 -0.86 -11.32 2.39
C ALA A 43 -2.18 -11.64 1.66
N HIS A 44 -2.95 -10.60 1.29
CA HIS A 44 -4.16 -10.74 0.48
C HIS A 44 -3.82 -10.95 -1.00
N PHE A 45 -2.94 -10.14 -1.58
CA PHE A 45 -2.58 -10.21 -3.00
C PHE A 45 -1.81 -11.47 -3.37
N ALA A 46 -0.92 -11.95 -2.51
CA ALA A 46 -0.16 -13.19 -2.74
C ALA A 46 -1.07 -14.42 -2.95
N ARG A 47 -2.30 -14.41 -2.40
CA ARG A 47 -3.28 -15.48 -2.63
C ARG A 47 -3.88 -15.43 -4.03
N SER A 48 -4.01 -14.23 -4.60
CA SER A 48 -4.57 -14.01 -5.94
C SER A 48 -3.51 -14.07 -7.04
N PHE A 49 -2.24 -13.87 -6.71
CA PHE A 49 -1.10 -13.96 -7.63
C PHE A 49 -0.11 -15.04 -7.13
N PRO A 50 -0.46 -16.34 -7.21
CA PRO A 50 0.31 -17.42 -6.59
C PRO A 50 1.68 -17.67 -7.23
N HIS A 51 1.96 -17.03 -8.37
CA HIS A 51 3.21 -17.15 -9.12
C HIS A 51 4.08 -15.87 -9.06
N ALA A 52 3.64 -14.86 -8.33
CA ALA A 52 4.38 -13.64 -8.09
C ALA A 52 5.22 -13.75 -6.82
N GLU A 53 6.43 -13.20 -6.87
CA GLU A 53 7.29 -13.01 -5.71
C GLU A 53 7.02 -11.63 -5.11
N TRP A 54 6.42 -11.61 -3.91
CA TRP A 54 6.08 -10.39 -3.19
C TRP A 54 7.16 -10.07 -2.16
N GLN A 55 7.70 -8.86 -2.22
CA GLN A 55 8.66 -8.31 -1.28
C GLN A 55 8.01 -7.14 -0.52
N PRO A 56 7.55 -7.34 0.72
CA PRO A 56 7.10 -6.23 1.56
C PRO A 56 8.29 -5.41 2.06
N SER A 57 8.12 -4.10 2.18
CA SER A 57 9.12 -3.16 2.67
C SER A 57 8.49 -2.06 3.50
N ASP A 58 9.11 -1.72 4.62
CA ASP A 58 8.72 -0.61 5.48
C ASP A 58 9.97 0.02 6.09
N VAL A 59 9.92 1.33 6.33
CA VAL A 59 11.01 2.06 7.00
C VAL A 59 11.08 1.68 8.48
N ASP A 60 9.94 1.35 9.08
CA ASP A 60 9.90 0.84 10.44
C ASP A 60 10.11 -0.68 10.43
N GLN A 61 11.31 -1.11 10.83
CA GLN A 61 11.64 -2.53 10.89
C GLN A 61 10.73 -3.33 11.83
N ARG A 62 10.06 -2.68 12.80
CA ARG A 62 9.08 -3.35 13.68
C ARG A 62 7.88 -3.87 12.90
N CYS A 63 7.53 -3.23 11.78
CA CYS A 63 6.45 -3.65 10.91
C CYS A 63 6.78 -4.94 10.16
N LEU A 64 8.06 -5.16 9.81
CA LEU A 64 8.53 -6.35 9.08
C LEU A 64 8.96 -7.51 9.99
N ASN A 65 9.44 -7.22 11.20
CA ASN A 65 10.13 -8.20 12.06
C ASN A 65 9.21 -9.16 12.85
N ARG A 66 7.89 -9.18 12.62
CA ARG A 66 7.00 -10.16 13.30
C ARG A 66 5.89 -10.65 12.39
N GLY A 67 5.96 -11.94 12.04
CA GLY A 67 4.73 -12.70 11.80
C GLY A 67 3.86 -12.62 13.05
N SER A 68 2.73 -11.91 12.95
CA SER A 68 1.63 -11.93 13.92
C SER A 68 2.03 -11.85 15.41
N SER A 69 2.39 -10.68 15.94
CA SER A 69 2.15 -10.37 17.37
C SER A 69 2.37 -8.88 17.66
N GLU A 70 1.27 -8.24 18.09
CA GLU A 70 1.15 -6.90 18.66
C GLU A 70 1.99 -5.77 18.05
N GLN A 71 1.46 -5.15 17.00
CA GLN A 71 1.57 -3.70 16.89
C GLN A 71 0.33 -3.11 17.56
N GLN A 72 0.51 -2.73 18.83
CA GLN A 72 -0.29 -1.66 19.38
C GLN A 72 0.02 -0.42 18.56
N ASP A 73 -0.99 0.37 18.23
CA ASP A 73 -0.87 1.76 17.80
C ASP A 73 -0.26 2.62 18.92
N THR A 74 0.91 2.25 19.45
CA THR A 74 1.67 3.06 20.38
C THR A 74 2.71 3.82 19.58
N CYS A 75 2.21 4.86 18.89
CA CYS A 75 2.93 6.12 18.82
C CYS A 75 3.58 6.33 20.20
N SER A 76 4.91 6.24 20.27
CA SER A 76 5.65 6.16 21.54
C SER A 76 5.73 7.52 22.25
N SER A 77 4.70 8.35 22.10
CA SER A 77 4.51 9.63 22.76
C SER A 77 3.01 9.87 23.02
N PRO A 78 2.51 9.62 24.25
CA PRO A 78 1.09 9.59 24.58
C PRO A 78 0.43 10.99 24.70
N ARG A 79 0.95 12.00 24.00
CA ARG A 79 0.41 13.37 24.08
C ARG A 79 -0.22 13.92 22.80
N HIS A 80 -0.21 13.20 21.67
CA HIS A 80 -0.78 13.73 20.43
C HIS A 80 -1.59 12.75 19.56
N CYS A 81 -1.77 11.49 19.95
CA CYS A 81 -2.65 10.57 19.22
C CYS A 81 -4.06 10.57 19.81
N SER A 82 -4.89 11.48 19.33
CA SER A 82 -6.34 11.48 19.58
C SER A 82 -7.10 11.01 18.33
N SER A 83 -7.79 9.87 18.47
CA SER A 83 -8.95 9.41 17.70
C SER A 83 -8.82 9.04 16.19
N PRO A 84 -9.60 8.06 15.70
CA PRO A 84 -9.52 7.52 14.34
C PRO A 84 -10.32 8.39 13.37
N THR A 85 -9.89 9.62 13.11
CA THR A 85 -10.41 10.42 11.99
C THR A 85 -9.37 11.47 11.59
N GLY A 86 -8.75 11.28 10.43
CA GLY A 86 -8.04 12.36 9.72
C GLY A 86 -6.82 12.93 10.41
N ASN A 87 -5.75 12.14 10.60
CA ASN A 87 -4.43 12.74 10.74
C ASN A 87 -4.01 13.31 9.37
N PRO A 88 -3.84 14.64 9.19
CA PRO A 88 -3.40 15.23 7.93
C PRO A 88 -1.98 14.80 7.53
N GLU A 89 -1.18 14.31 8.48
CA GLU A 89 0.16 13.78 8.22
C GLU A 89 0.13 12.38 7.57
N TRP A 90 -1.03 11.73 7.53
CA TRP A 90 -1.18 10.38 6.97
C TRP A 90 -1.69 10.44 5.54
N GLY A 91 -0.91 9.84 4.64
CA GLY A 91 -1.18 9.76 3.21
C GLY A 91 -0.64 10.96 2.43
N LEU A 92 -0.21 10.70 1.19
CA LEU A 92 0.23 11.73 0.26
C LEU A 92 -1.01 12.42 -0.32
N ARG A 93 -1.13 13.73 -0.08
CA ARG A 93 -2.32 14.52 -0.48
C ARG A 93 -2.15 15.23 -1.81
N ASP A 94 -0.91 15.55 -2.17
CA ASP A 94 -0.60 16.27 -3.39
C ASP A 94 -0.27 15.28 -4.51
N THR A 95 -1.24 15.03 -5.37
CA THR A 95 -1.03 14.17 -6.54
C THR A 95 -0.17 14.84 -7.60
N ALA A 96 -0.18 16.17 -7.70
CA ALA A 96 0.66 16.90 -8.65
C ALA A 96 2.14 16.73 -8.29
N LEU A 97 2.48 16.80 -7.00
CA LEU A 97 3.83 16.48 -6.53
C LEU A 97 4.26 15.06 -6.91
N LEU A 98 3.36 14.07 -6.76
CA LEU A 98 3.67 12.68 -7.14
C LEU A 98 3.84 12.50 -8.64
N GLU A 99 3.05 13.21 -9.44
CA GLU A 99 3.20 13.25 -10.90
C GLU A 99 4.55 13.85 -11.31
N ASP A 100 4.94 14.97 -10.72
CA ASP A 100 6.21 15.64 -11.00
C ASP A 100 7.41 14.78 -10.57
N LEU A 101 7.37 14.17 -9.37
CA LEU A 101 8.40 13.26 -8.88
C LEU A 101 8.49 11.99 -9.74
N GLY A 102 7.34 11.46 -10.15
CA GLY A 102 7.26 10.34 -11.08
C GLY A 102 7.97 10.67 -12.39
N ARG A 103 7.59 11.78 -13.03
CA ARG A 103 8.20 12.24 -14.29
C ARG A 103 9.71 12.45 -14.16
N ALA A 104 10.16 13.08 -13.07
CA ALA A 104 11.59 13.27 -12.79
C ALA A 104 12.35 11.94 -12.63
N SER A 105 11.64 10.86 -12.28
CA SER A 105 12.18 9.51 -12.09
C SER A 105 11.94 8.58 -13.29
N GLY A 106 11.40 9.07 -14.41
CA GLY A 106 11.06 8.26 -15.59
C GLY A 106 9.81 7.39 -15.43
N LEU A 107 8.90 7.78 -14.53
CA LEU A 107 7.62 7.14 -14.27
C LEU A 107 6.49 8.07 -14.70
N LEU A 108 5.75 7.71 -15.74
CA LEU A 108 4.61 8.47 -16.22
C LEU A 108 3.33 8.03 -15.51
N LEU A 109 2.55 8.99 -15.02
CA LEU A 109 1.22 8.69 -14.50
C LEU A 109 0.31 8.29 -15.67
N GLU A 110 -0.07 7.02 -15.71
CA GLU A 110 -0.96 6.46 -16.73
C GLU A 110 -2.43 6.70 -16.36
N ARG A 111 -2.77 6.45 -15.09
CA ARG A 111 -4.17 6.44 -14.64
C ARG A 111 -4.32 6.71 -13.15
N MET A 112 -5.45 7.28 -12.77
CA MET A 112 -5.86 7.48 -11.38
C MET A 112 -7.23 6.81 -11.16
N VAL A 113 -7.38 6.10 -10.04
CA VAL A 113 -8.59 5.34 -9.70
C VAL A 113 -9.05 5.72 -8.31
N ASP A 114 -10.32 6.09 -8.17
CA ASP A 114 -10.90 6.39 -6.87
C ASP A 114 -11.11 5.11 -6.05
N MET A 115 -10.66 5.16 -4.80
CA MET A 115 -10.78 4.10 -3.80
C MET A 115 -11.71 4.56 -2.68
N PRO A 116 -12.26 3.63 -1.88
CA PRO A 116 -13.12 3.98 -0.75
C PRO A 116 -12.49 4.97 0.24
N ALA A 117 -13.34 5.73 0.94
CA ALA A 117 -12.95 6.66 2.00
C ALA A 117 -11.95 7.76 1.54
N ASN A 118 -12.17 8.32 0.34
CA ASN A 118 -11.36 9.39 -0.24
C ASN A 118 -9.88 9.00 -0.44
N ASN A 119 -9.64 7.72 -0.73
CA ASN A 119 -8.33 7.23 -1.15
C ASN A 119 -8.26 7.23 -2.67
N LYS A 120 -7.04 7.24 -3.23
CA LYS A 120 -6.81 7.11 -4.66
C LYS A 120 -5.70 6.09 -4.92
N CYS A 121 -5.83 5.34 -6.00
CA CYS A 121 -4.80 4.49 -6.54
C CYS A 121 -4.25 5.15 -7.81
N LEU A 122 -2.97 5.48 -7.82
CA LEU A 122 -2.28 6.07 -8.97
C LEU A 122 -1.44 4.97 -9.62
N ILE A 123 -1.57 4.82 -10.93
CA ILE A 123 -0.84 3.85 -11.73
C ILE A 123 0.21 4.59 -12.52
N PHE A 124 1.47 4.24 -12.26
CA PHE A 124 2.62 4.77 -12.98
C PHE A 124 3.23 3.67 -13.85
N GLN A 125 3.62 4.03 -15.06
CA GLN A 125 4.35 3.18 -15.99
C GLN A 125 5.76 3.72 -16.17
N LYS A 126 6.75 2.83 -16.12
CA LYS A 126 8.13 3.17 -16.47
C LYS A 126 8.29 3.13 -17.99
N GLU A 127 8.89 4.18 -18.55
CA GLU A 127 9.33 4.20 -19.96
C GLU A 127 10.56 3.31 -20.21
#